data_AF-A0A2N0AUQ5-F1
#
_entry.id   AF-A0A2N0AUQ5-F1
#
_cell.length_a   1.000
_cell.length_b   1.000
_cell.length_c   1.000
_cell.angle_alpha   90.00
_cell.angle_beta   90.00
_cell.angle_gamma   90.00
#
_symmetry.space_group_name_H-M   'P 1'
#
loop_
_entity.id
_entity.type
_entity.pdbx_description
1 polymer ?
#
loop_
_entity_poly.entity_id
_entity_poly.type
_entity_poly.pdbx_seq_one_letter_code
_entity_poly.pdbx_strand_id
1 'polypeptide(L)'
;MKVTVAHLYKKLEELDRDVVELKKLTDRLATDREYSPILKETFLSEMSKLEDQKAEILGLNIEKQGTSVHSLKAKTTDTRSVDVTKKEISPTLPPEPKKPDRPVRKY
;
A
#
# COMPACT_ATOMS: atom_id res chain seq x y z
N MET A 1 0.54 -17.59 -18.38
CA MET A 1 -0.63 -16.69 -18.25
C MET A 1 -1.74 -17.20 -17.33
N LYS A 2 -1.97 -18.51 -17.14
CA LYS A 2 -3.05 -18.98 -16.24
C LYS A 2 -2.80 -18.65 -14.76
N VAL A 3 -1.55 -18.72 -14.33
CA VAL A 3 -1.15 -18.44 -12.93
C VAL A 3 -1.44 -16.99 -12.56
N THR A 4 -1.12 -16.02 -13.43
CA THR A 4 -1.34 -14.59 -13.17
C THR A 4 -2.83 -14.25 -13.04
N VAL A 5 -3.69 -14.88 -13.84
CA VAL A 5 -5.15 -14.69 -13.77
C VAL A 5 -5.72 -15.23 -12.47
N ALA A 6 -5.28 -16.43 -12.02
CA ALA A 6 -5.71 -16.99 -10.73
C ALA A 6 -5.31 -16.11 -9.54
N HIS A 7 -4.12 -15.50 -9.59
CA HIS A 7 -3.68 -14.56 -8.54
C HIS A 7 -4.52 -13.28 -8.52
N LEU A 8 -4.96 -12.78 -9.68
CA LEU A 8 -5.85 -11.63 -9.76
C LEU A 8 -7.23 -11.94 -9.15
N TYR A 9 -7.80 -13.12 -9.43
CA TYR A 9 -9.06 -13.53 -8.81
C TYR A 9 -8.94 -13.69 -7.30
N LYS A 10 -7.85 -14.31 -6.82
CA LYS A 10 -7.60 -14.41 -5.38
C LYS A 10 -7.49 -13.03 -4.72
N LYS A 11 -6.80 -12.09 -5.36
CA LYS A 11 -6.73 -10.70 -4.89
C LYS A 11 -8.10 -10.01 -4.87
N LEU A 12 -8.94 -10.21 -5.88
CA LEU A 12 -10.29 -9.67 -5.91
C LEU A 12 -11.15 -10.20 -4.76
N GLU A 13 -11.07 -11.51 -4.47
CA GLU A 13 -11.77 -12.09 -3.32
C GLU A 13 -11.25 -11.55 -1.98
N GLU A 14 -9.94 -11.31 -1.85
CA GLU A 14 -9.35 -10.68 -0.68
C GLU A 14 -9.89 -9.26 -0.48
N LEU A 15 -9.88 -8.42 -1.52
CA LEU A 15 -10.43 -7.07 -1.48
C LEU A 15 -11.91 -7.06 -1.07
N ASP A 16 -12.72 -7.98 -1.61
CA ASP A 16 -14.14 -8.09 -1.27
C ASP A 16 -14.36 -8.47 0.20
N ARG A 17 -13.50 -9.32 0.77
CA ARG A 17 -13.55 -9.63 2.21
C ARG A 17 -13.17 -8.41 3.05
N ASP A 18 -12.09 -7.73 2.69
CA ASP A 18 -11.57 -6.59 3.44
C ASP A 18 -12.58 -5.44 3.51
N VAL A 19 -13.27 -5.14 2.39
CA VAL A 19 -14.35 -4.14 2.36
C VAL A 19 -15.48 -4.50 3.33
N VAL A 20 -15.90 -5.77 3.36
CA VAL A 20 -16.96 -6.24 4.27
C VAL A 20 -16.50 -6.16 5.73
N GLU A 21 -15.24 -6.48 6.04
CA GLU A 21 -14.69 -6.41 7.39
C GLU A 21 -14.55 -4.96 7.88
N LEU A 22 -14.02 -4.07 7.04
CA LEU A 22 -13.97 -2.63 7.29
C LEU A 22 -15.37 -2.07 7.57
N LYS A 23 -16.39 -2.56 6.87
CA LYS A 23 -17.77 -2.09 7.08
C LYS A 23 -18.28 -2.50 8.45
N LYS A 24 -18.05 -3.76 8.84
CA LYS A 24 -18.39 -4.25 10.18
C LYS A 24 -17.66 -3.47 11.28
N LEU A 25 -16.39 -3.12 11.08
CA LEU A 25 -15.62 -2.31 12.03
C LEU A 25 -16.19 -0.89 12.15
N THR A 26 -16.57 -0.30 11.02
CA THR A 26 -17.18 1.03 10.97
C THR A 26 -18.54 1.06 11.68
N ASP A 27 -19.38 0.04 11.47
CA ASP A 27 -20.71 -0.07 12.11
C ASP A 27 -20.63 -0.28 13.62
N ARG A 28 -19.57 -0.95 14.10
CA ARG A 28 -19.35 -1.22 15.52
C ARG A 28 -18.59 -0.10 16.25
N LEU A 29 -18.18 0.95 15.53
CA LEU A 29 -17.39 2.03 16.10
C LEU A 29 -18.26 2.88 17.03
N ALA A 30 -17.89 2.97 18.31
CA ALA A 30 -18.60 3.78 19.29
C ALA A 30 -18.44 5.27 18.97
N THR A 31 -19.53 6.02 18.82
CA THR A 31 -19.50 7.42 18.36
C THR A 31 -19.23 8.45 19.47
N ASP A 32 -19.18 8.05 20.74
CA ASP A 32 -18.99 8.97 21.86
C ASP A 32 -17.52 9.36 22.12
N ARG A 33 -16.58 8.67 21.45
CA ARG A 33 -15.14 8.91 21.61
C ARG A 33 -14.67 9.96 20.63
N GLU A 34 -13.80 10.85 21.10
CA GLU A 34 -13.26 11.97 20.32
C GLU A 34 -12.53 11.54 19.04
N TYR A 35 -11.92 10.34 19.02
CA TYR A 35 -11.22 9.81 17.84
C TYR A 35 -12.14 9.14 16.81
N SER A 36 -13.38 8.84 17.18
CA SER A 36 -14.30 8.06 16.32
C SER A 36 -14.65 8.75 14.98
N PRO A 37 -14.79 10.08 14.89
CA PRO A 37 -14.98 10.75 13.61
C PRO A 37 -13.81 10.52 12.65
N ILE A 38 -12.57 10.64 13.15
CA ILE A 38 -11.35 10.45 12.36
C ILE A 38 -11.24 8.98 11.93
N LEU A 39 -11.47 8.03 12.85
CA LEU A 39 -11.43 6.61 12.49
C LEU A 39 -12.48 6.27 11.41
N LYS A 40 -13.70 6.79 11.54
CA LYS A 40 -14.76 6.58 10.56
C LYS A 40 -14.36 7.11 9.19
N GLU A 41 -13.80 8.32 9.13
CA GLU A 41 -13.28 8.89 7.88
C GLU A 41 -12.16 8.04 7.28
N THR A 42 -11.20 7.58 8.10
CA THR A 42 -10.12 6.71 7.61
C THR A 42 -10.62 5.38 7.07
N PHE A 43 -11.60 4.73 7.73
CA PHE A 43 -12.19 3.49 7.23
C PHE A 43 -12.97 3.70 5.94
N LEU A 44 -13.71 4.80 5.80
CA LEU A 44 -14.41 5.14 4.56
C LEU A 44 -13.42 5.41 3.42
N SER A 45 -12.33 6.13 3.70
CA SER A 45 -11.27 6.35 2.72
C SER A 45 -10.61 5.03 2.30
N GLU A 46 -10.35 4.13 3.25
CA GLU A 46 -9.74 2.83 2.95
C GLU A 46 -10.68 1.94 2.13
N MET A 47 -11.99 1.90 2.45
CA MET A 47 -12.99 1.22 1.62
C MET A 47 -12.98 1.74 0.18
N SER A 48 -12.96 3.07 -0.01
CA SER A 48 -12.91 3.67 -1.35
C SER A 48 -11.66 3.24 -2.11
N LYS A 49 -10.49 3.18 -1.45
CA LYS A 49 -9.25 2.71 -2.09
C LYS A 49 -9.33 1.25 -2.51
N LEU A 50 -9.95 0.38 -1.70
CA LEU A 50 -10.14 -1.03 -2.04
C LEU A 50 -11.08 -1.19 -3.24
N GLU A 51 -12.13 -0.36 -3.33
CA GLU A 51 -13.03 -0.29 -4.48
C GLU A 51 -12.29 0.19 -5.74
N ASP A 52 -11.44 1.21 -5.62
CA ASP A 52 -10.61 1.70 -6.72
C ASP A 52 -9.62 0.63 -7.20
N GLN A 53 -8.95 -0.08 -6.27
CA GLN A 53 -8.05 -1.19 -6.61
C GLN A 53 -8.79 -2.34 -7.31
N LYS A 54 -10.01 -2.65 -6.87
CA LYS A 54 -10.87 -3.63 -7.52
C LYS A 54 -11.22 -3.18 -8.94
N ALA A 55 -11.59 -1.92 -9.12
CA ALA A 55 -11.89 -1.34 -10.42
C ALA A 55 -10.66 -1.32 -11.34
N GLU A 56 -9.48 -1.01 -10.82
CA GLU A 56 -8.21 -1.05 -11.56
C GLU A 56 -7.89 -2.47 -12.04
N ILE A 57 -7.97 -3.48 -11.16
CA ILE A 57 -7.72 -4.89 -11.52
C ILE A 57 -8.66 -5.36 -12.63
N LEU A 58 -9.93 -4.95 -12.60
CA LEU A 58 -10.93 -5.27 -13.62
C LEU A 58 -10.71 -4.47 -14.91
N GLY A 59 -10.40 -3.18 -14.80
CA GLY A 59 -10.19 -2.24 -15.91
C GLY A 59 -8.92 -2.51 -16.72
N LEU A 60 -7.83 -2.94 -16.05
CA LEU A 60 -6.58 -3.37 -16.70
C LEU A 60 -6.78 -4.54 -17.69
N ASN A 61 -7.89 -5.28 -17.60
CA ASN A 61 -8.23 -6.34 -18.56
C ASN A 61 -9.03 -5.82 -19.77
N ILE A 62 -9.62 -4.63 -19.73
CA ILE A 62 -10.43 -4.05 -20.81
C ILE A 62 -9.56 -3.24 -21.78
N GLU A 63 -8.46 -2.63 -21.31
CA GLU A 63 -7.62 -1.73 -22.11
C GLU A 63 -6.76 -2.44 -23.19
N LYS A 64 -6.79 -3.77 -23.29
CA LYS A 64 -5.97 -4.54 -24.24
C LYS A 64 -6.69 -5.03 -25.50
N GLN A 65 -7.92 -4.59 -25.77
CA GLN A 65 -8.66 -4.98 -26.99
C GLN A 65 -9.31 -3.82 -27.76
N GLY A 66 -8.88 -2.58 -27.57
CA GLY A 66 -9.42 -1.43 -28.32
C GLY A 66 -8.34 -0.43 -28.73
N THR A 67 -7.97 -0.48 -30.01
CA THR A 67 -7.47 0.64 -30.85
C THR A 67 -6.20 1.40 -30.42
N SER A 68 -5.08 0.97 -31.03
CA SER A 68 -4.12 1.75 -31.85
C SER A 68 -4.11 3.30 -31.82
N VAL A 69 -2.86 3.81 -31.93
CA VAL A 69 -2.32 5.13 -32.33
C VAL A 69 -2.38 6.34 -31.39
N HIS A 70 -1.22 6.63 -30.76
CA HIS A 70 -0.37 7.85 -30.88
C HIS A 70 0.43 8.01 -29.56
N SER A 71 1.68 8.44 -29.49
CA SER A 71 2.78 8.69 -30.41
C SER A 71 3.99 8.89 -29.49
N LEU A 72 5.09 8.20 -29.76
CA LEU A 72 6.38 8.43 -29.11
C LEU A 72 6.81 9.89 -29.34
N LYS A 73 7.27 10.58 -28.29
CA LYS A 73 8.30 11.61 -28.44
C LYS A 73 9.16 11.70 -27.20
N ALA A 74 10.35 11.12 -27.31
CA ALA A 74 11.49 11.36 -26.45
C ALA A 74 11.96 12.83 -26.58
N LYS A 75 12.45 13.43 -25.48
CA LYS A 75 13.73 14.15 -25.49
C LYS A 75 14.27 14.39 -24.07
N THR A 76 15.44 13.80 -23.85
CA THR A 76 16.47 14.09 -22.85
C THR A 76 16.87 15.57 -22.80
N THR A 77 17.11 16.14 -21.61
CA THR A 77 18.28 17.00 -21.41
C THR A 77 18.71 17.07 -19.93
N ASP A 78 19.97 16.74 -19.77
CA ASP A 78 20.85 16.76 -18.61
C ASP A 78 21.28 18.21 -18.30
N THR A 79 21.26 18.65 -17.05
CA THR A 79 22.10 19.77 -16.58
C THR A 79 22.51 19.56 -15.12
N ARG A 80 23.84 19.48 -14.98
CA ARG A 80 24.68 19.22 -13.81
C ARG A 80 25.30 20.54 -13.32
N SER A 81 25.28 20.81 -12.01
CA SER A 81 26.24 21.71 -11.32
C SER A 81 26.17 21.53 -9.79
N VAL A 82 27.15 20.84 -9.16
CA VAL A 82 28.37 21.36 -8.44
C VAL A 82 28.01 22.11 -7.14
N ASP A 83 28.09 21.54 -5.93
CA ASP A 83 29.22 21.18 -5.02
C ASP A 83 29.70 22.31 -4.06
N VAL A 84 30.11 21.88 -2.85
CA VAL A 84 30.86 22.51 -1.72
C VAL A 84 30.11 23.53 -0.81
N THR A 85 30.11 23.55 0.54
CA THR A 85 31.01 23.06 1.63
C THR A 85 30.35 23.13 3.04
N LYS A 86 30.58 22.11 3.90
CA LYS A 86 30.76 22.05 5.38
C LYS A 86 29.84 22.76 6.42
N LYS A 87 29.21 21.95 7.29
CA LYS A 87 29.40 21.89 8.78
C LYS A 87 28.58 20.69 9.33
N GLU A 88 29.18 19.54 9.56
CA GLU A 88 29.69 19.06 10.87
C GLU A 88 28.62 18.99 11.98
N ILE A 89 28.10 17.78 12.23
CA ILE A 89 28.09 17.04 13.52
C ILE A 89 27.52 15.64 13.24
N SER A 90 28.33 14.61 13.49
CA SER A 90 27.91 13.22 13.71
C SER A 90 28.45 12.83 15.08
N PRO A 91 27.71 11.99 15.84
CA PRO A 91 28.32 10.70 16.11
C PRO A 91 27.35 9.52 15.94
N THR A 92 27.82 8.59 15.11
CA THR A 92 27.64 7.15 15.03
C THR A 92 27.41 6.41 16.37
N LEU A 93 26.54 5.36 16.33
CA LEU A 93 26.56 4.02 17.01
C LEU A 93 25.17 3.63 17.59
N PRO A 94 24.86 2.33 17.83
CA PRO A 94 24.91 1.12 16.99
C PRO A 94 23.54 0.36 16.95
N PRO A 95 23.34 -0.65 16.09
CA PRO A 95 22.13 -1.50 16.11
C PRO A 95 22.08 -2.36 17.38
N GLU A 96 20.95 -2.33 18.10
CA GLU A 96 20.73 -3.10 19.32
C GLU A 96 20.74 -4.64 19.07
N PRO A 97 21.29 -5.42 20.01
CA PRO A 97 21.50 -6.86 19.88
C PRO A 97 20.19 -7.67 20.02
N LYS A 98 20.00 -8.61 19.09
CA LYS A 98 18.99 -9.68 19.18
C LYS A 98 19.17 -10.46 20.48
N LYS A 99 18.15 -10.45 21.34
CA LYS A 99 18.11 -11.28 22.56
C LYS A 99 18.13 -12.77 22.16
N PRO A 100 18.92 -13.61 22.85
CA PRO A 100 18.99 -15.05 22.57
C PRO A 100 17.76 -15.79 23.12
N ASP A 101 17.28 -16.70 22.28
CA ASP A 101 16.29 -17.73 22.53
C ASP A 101 16.66 -18.53 23.80
N ARG A 102 15.77 -18.54 24.81
CA ARG A 102 15.99 -19.32 26.04
C ARG A 102 15.17 -20.61 25.96
N PRO A 103 15.80 -21.79 26.04
CA PRO A 103 15.07 -23.04 26.13
C PRO A 103 14.44 -23.19 27.52
N VAL A 104 13.12 -23.44 27.56
CA VAL A 104 12.37 -23.74 28.77
C VAL A 104 12.83 -25.09 29.32
N ARG A 105 13.51 -25.10 30.48
CA ARG A 105 13.76 -26.33 31.23
C ARG A 105 12.51 -26.71 32.03
N LYS A 106 12.00 -27.91 31.78
CA LYS A 106 10.94 -28.56 32.56
C LYS A 106 11.56 -29.15 33.83
N TYR A 107 11.01 -28.80 34.98
CA TYR A 107 10.99 -29.63 36.18
C TYR A 107 9.60 -29.55 36.78
#